data_AF-A0A7Y0MGX7-F1
#
_entry.id   AF-A0A7Y0MGX7-F1
#
_cell.length_a   1.000
_cell.length_b   1.000
_cell.length_c   1.000
_cell.angle_alpha   90.00
_cell.angle_beta   90.00
_cell.angle_gamma   90.00
#
_symmetry.space_group_name_H-M   'P 1'
#
loop_
_entity.id
_entity.type
_entity.pdbx_description
1 polymer ?
#
loop_
_entity_poly.entity_id
_entity_poly.type
_entity_poly.pdbx_seq_one_letter_code
_entity_poly.pdbx_strand_id
1 'polypeptide(L)'
;MDDKVLKAVYTIFLGVILALFVGLGVRTFYPPPEMPEFPIELSVPTNTEPTDEELAQQQEAQREYEIANRAWMEENEAYNRNVTTVALAASVVMLGLSLLLEKRNRVLANGVMLGSLFTLIYSIFRGFLSGDTTLTFITVTIGLAIVLFLGYRRFFQPRAQTPVEASG
;
A
#
# COMPACT_ATOMS: atom_id res chain seq x y z
N MET A 1 3.20 -14.50 -31.15
CA MET A 1 3.49 -13.42 -30.19
C MET A 1 4.99 -13.42 -29.94
N ASP A 2 5.66 -12.30 -30.12
CA ASP A 2 7.13 -12.25 -30.04
C ASP A 2 7.62 -12.49 -28.61
N ASP A 3 8.80 -13.11 -28.47
CA ASP A 3 9.45 -13.38 -27.18
C ASP A 3 9.59 -12.11 -26.31
N LYS A 4 9.85 -10.95 -26.93
CA LYS A 4 9.89 -9.65 -26.24
C LYS A 4 8.55 -9.26 -25.64
N VAL A 5 7.45 -9.48 -26.36
CA VAL A 5 6.10 -9.17 -25.91
C VAL A 5 5.71 -10.07 -24.74
N LEU A 6 6.00 -11.37 -24.84
CA LEU A 6 5.73 -12.31 -23.74
C LEU A 6 6.48 -11.94 -22.46
N LYS A 7 7.77 -11.56 -22.56
CA LYS A 7 8.56 -11.10 -21.42
C LYS A 7 8.02 -9.83 -20.79
N ALA A 8 7.53 -8.88 -21.60
CA ALA A 8 6.91 -7.66 -21.10
C ALA A 8 5.60 -7.97 -20.36
N VAL A 9 4.72 -8.77 -20.95
CA VAL A 9 3.46 -9.21 -20.31
C VAL A 9 3.73 -9.93 -18.99
N TYR A 10 4.67 -10.87 -18.99
CA TYR A 10 5.06 -11.58 -17.76
C TYR A 10 5.59 -10.62 -16.68
N THR A 11 6.43 -9.66 -17.07
CA THR A 11 6.99 -8.65 -16.15
C THR A 11 5.88 -7.84 -15.48
N ILE A 12 4.91 -7.38 -16.27
CA ILE A 12 3.76 -6.61 -15.77
C ILE A 12 2.91 -7.49 -14.85
N PHE A 13 2.56 -8.69 -15.31
CA PHE A 13 1.74 -9.61 -14.55
C PHE A 13 2.37 -9.98 -13.21
N LEU A 14 3.66 -10.32 -13.20
CA LEU A 14 4.40 -10.61 -11.97
C LEU A 14 4.39 -9.40 -11.02
N GLY A 15 4.60 -8.20 -11.54
CA GLY A 15 4.54 -6.97 -10.74
C GLY A 15 3.18 -6.77 -10.07
N VAL A 16 2.09 -6.92 -10.82
CA VAL A 16 0.72 -6.80 -10.29
C VAL A 16 0.44 -7.88 -9.24
N ILE A 17 0.77 -9.14 -9.53
CA ILE A 17 0.54 -10.26 -8.60
C ILE A 17 1.30 -10.06 -7.29
N LEU A 18 2.54 -9.56 -7.34
CA LEU A 18 3.31 -9.30 -6.14
C LEU A 18 2.70 -8.17 -5.30
N ALA A 19 2.22 -7.09 -5.93
CA ALA A 19 1.54 -6.02 -5.21
C ALA A 19 0.24 -6.50 -4.56
N LEU A 20 -0.54 -7.31 -5.27
CA LEU A 20 -1.73 -7.96 -4.73
C LEU A 20 -1.39 -8.92 -3.59
N PHE A 21 -0.31 -9.69 -3.72
CA PHE A 21 0.15 -10.60 -2.67
C PHE A 21 0.49 -9.86 -1.39
N VAL A 22 1.17 -8.71 -1.47
CA VAL A 22 1.44 -7.88 -0.28
C VAL A 22 0.14 -7.29 0.28
N GLY A 23 -0.70 -6.68 -0.55
CA GLY A 23 -1.94 -6.04 -0.08
C GLY A 23 -2.92 -7.04 0.57
N LEU A 24 -3.16 -8.18 -0.09
CA LEU A 24 -4.01 -9.26 0.43
C LEU A 24 -3.36 -9.98 1.60
N GLY A 25 -2.04 -10.19 1.56
CA GLY A 25 -1.29 -10.81 2.65
C GLY A 25 -1.41 -10.01 3.94
N VAL A 26 -1.21 -8.68 3.88
CA VAL A 26 -1.41 -7.81 5.04
C VAL A 26 -2.85 -7.90 5.54
N ARG A 27 -3.86 -7.82 4.67
CA ARG A 27 -5.27 -7.95 5.08
C ARG A 27 -5.57 -9.30 5.75
N THR A 28 -4.92 -10.38 5.33
CA THR A 28 -5.16 -11.74 5.84
C THR A 28 -4.53 -11.95 7.22
N PHE A 29 -3.32 -11.44 7.44
CA PHE A 29 -2.59 -11.63 8.70
C PHE A 29 -2.75 -10.46 9.69
N TYR A 30 -3.23 -9.31 9.22
CA TYR A 30 -3.50 -8.11 9.99
C TYR A 30 -4.83 -7.51 9.48
N PRO A 31 -5.98 -8.05 9.94
CA PRO A 31 -7.29 -7.60 9.50
C PRO A 31 -7.61 -6.20 10.06
N PRO A 32 -8.41 -5.40 9.33
CA PRO A 32 -8.88 -4.10 9.82
C PRO A 32 -9.80 -4.27 11.03
N PRO A 33 -9.86 -3.27 11.94
CA PRO A 33 -10.82 -3.27 13.02
C PRO A 33 -12.26 -3.17 12.49
N GLU A 34 -13.20 -3.82 13.17
CA GLU A 34 -14.61 -3.85 12.80
C GLU A 34 -15.27 -2.50 13.05
N MET A 35 -15.87 -1.92 12.02
CA MET A 35 -16.57 -0.64 12.13
C MET A 35 -17.84 -0.82 12.97
N PRO A 36 -18.10 0.03 13.98
CA PRO A 36 -19.32 -0.06 14.76
C PRO A 36 -20.53 0.20 13.87
N GLU A 37 -21.57 -0.62 14.04
CA GLU A 37 -22.83 -0.45 13.32
C GLU A 37 -23.58 0.77 13.83
N PHE A 38 -24.18 1.52 12.91
CA PHE A 38 -24.98 2.69 13.28
C PHE A 38 -26.30 2.23 13.94
N PRO A 39 -26.65 2.75 15.14
CA PRO A 39 -27.84 2.32 15.85
C PRO A 39 -29.13 2.54 15.04
N ILE A 40 -30.00 1.53 15.04
CA ILE A 40 -31.28 1.58 14.34
C ILE A 40 -32.19 2.64 14.98
N GLU A 41 -32.08 2.82 16.30
CA GLU A 41 -32.80 3.80 17.11
C GLU A 41 -32.56 5.25 16.64
N LEU A 42 -31.38 5.53 16.06
CA LEU A 42 -31.02 6.83 15.49
C LEU A 42 -31.41 6.96 14.00
N SER A 43 -31.87 5.88 13.38
CA SER A 43 -32.11 5.77 11.94
C SER A 43 -33.57 5.96 11.56
N VAL A 44 -34.51 5.84 12.51
CA VAL A 44 -35.95 5.89 12.23
C VAL A 44 -36.44 7.33 12.33
N PRO A 45 -36.91 7.97 11.24
CA PRO A 45 -37.61 9.24 11.33
C PRO A 45 -38.95 9.02 12.04
N THR A 46 -39.04 9.42 13.30
CA THR A 46 -40.30 9.38 14.05
C THR A 46 -41.22 10.46 13.50
N ASN A 47 -42.36 10.08 12.93
CA ASN A 47 -43.40 11.01 12.44
C ASN A 47 -44.19 11.68 13.59
N THR A 48 -43.86 11.32 14.83
CA THR A 48 -44.42 11.82 16.08
C THR A 48 -43.29 12.30 16.97
N GLU A 49 -43.55 13.27 17.85
CA GLU A 49 -42.56 13.70 18.84
C GLU A 49 -42.14 12.47 19.70
N PRO A 50 -40.84 12.24 19.89
CA PRO A 50 -40.35 11.13 20.71
C PRO A 50 -40.87 11.25 22.14
N THR A 51 -41.28 10.13 22.72
CA THR A 51 -41.58 10.01 24.14
C THR A 51 -40.31 10.23 24.97
N ASP A 52 -40.42 10.69 26.22
CA ASP A 52 -39.26 10.88 27.12
C ASP A 52 -38.39 9.60 27.24
N GLU A 53 -39.02 8.41 27.23
CA GLU A 53 -38.32 7.12 27.25
C GLU A 53 -37.55 6.84 25.94
N GLU A 54 -38.14 7.17 24.79
CA GLU A 54 -37.49 7.00 23.48
C GLU A 54 -36.33 7.99 23.31
N LEU A 55 -36.47 9.21 23.84
CA LEU A 55 -35.40 10.19 23.89
C LEU A 55 -34.23 9.71 24.76
N ALA A 56 -34.53 9.12 25.92
CA ALA A 56 -33.51 8.54 26.80
C ALA A 56 -32.76 7.38 26.10
N GLN A 57 -33.48 6.50 25.39
CA GLN A 57 -32.90 5.40 24.62
C GLN A 57 -32.00 5.90 23.47
N GLN A 58 -32.45 6.91 22.71
CA GLN A 58 -31.63 7.51 21.64
C GLN A 58 -30.34 8.14 22.19
N GLN A 59 -30.43 8.84 23.32
CA GLN A 59 -29.27 9.43 23.98
C GLN A 59 -28.29 8.39 24.50
N GLU A 60 -28.77 7.23 24.94
CA GLU A 60 -27.92 6.11 25.36
C GLU A 60 -27.25 5.45 24.16
N ALA A 61 -28.03 5.08 23.14
CA ALA A 61 -27.52 4.49 21.90
C ALA A 61 -26.49 5.40 21.21
N GLN A 62 -26.72 6.71 21.20
CA GLN A 62 -25.75 7.67 20.66
C GLN A 62 -24.47 7.72 21.48
N ARG A 63 -24.55 7.72 22.81
CA ARG A 63 -23.35 7.71 23.68
C ARG A 63 -22.53 6.43 23.48
N GLU A 64 -23.20 5.28 23.41
CA GLU A 64 -22.53 4.00 23.16
C GLU A 64 -21.87 3.98 21.78
N TYR A 65 -22.58 4.40 20.73
CA TYR A 65 -22.03 4.49 19.39
C TYR A 65 -20.85 5.46 19.33
N GLU A 66 -20.92 6.62 19.97
CA GLU A 66 -19.81 7.57 20.00
C GLU A 66 -18.57 7.02 20.71
N ILE A 67 -18.74 6.25 21.80
CA ILE A 67 -17.64 5.58 22.49
C ILE A 67 -17.03 4.51 21.59
N ALA A 68 -17.85 3.65 21.00
CA ALA A 68 -17.40 2.59 20.10
C ALA A 68 -16.71 3.17 18.85
N ASN A 69 -17.27 4.23 18.27
CA ASN A 69 -16.71 4.91 17.10
C ASN A 69 -15.39 5.61 17.42
N ARG A 70 -15.25 6.23 18.59
CA ARG A 70 -13.96 6.79 19.04
C ARG A 70 -12.89 5.70 19.19
N ALA A 71 -13.22 4.60 19.87
CA ALA A 71 -12.31 3.47 20.02
C ALA A 71 -11.90 2.89 18.65
N TRP A 72 -12.87 2.69 17.74
CA TRP A 72 -12.60 2.23 16.39
C TRP A 72 -11.72 3.20 15.59
N MET A 73 -11.93 4.52 15.70
CA MET A 73 -11.09 5.50 15.01
C MET A 73 -9.63 5.40 15.47
N GLU A 74 -9.38 5.31 16.77
CA GLU A 74 -8.02 5.17 17.32
C GLU A 74 -7.35 3.86 16.86
N GLU A 75 -8.07 2.75 16.93
CA GLU A 75 -7.58 1.45 16.45
C GLU A 75 -7.33 1.46 14.93
N ASN A 76 -8.22 2.06 14.16
CA ASN A 76 -8.12 2.13 12.71
C ASN A 76 -6.97 3.03 12.26
N GLU A 77 -6.68 4.11 12.98
CA GLU A 77 -5.50 4.95 12.73
C GLU A 77 -4.21 4.14 12.95
N ALA A 78 -4.08 3.49 14.11
CA ALA A 78 -2.94 2.64 14.42
C ALA A 78 -2.79 1.49 13.42
N TYR A 79 -3.91 0.89 13.01
CA TYR A 79 -3.98 -0.12 11.97
C TYR A 79 -3.39 0.38 10.65
N ASN A 80 -3.86 1.52 10.13
CA ASN A 80 -3.39 2.04 8.85
C ASN A 80 -1.92 2.46 8.87
N ARG A 81 -1.44 3.01 9.99
CA ARG A 81 0.00 3.27 10.21
C ARG A 81 0.83 1.99 10.10
N ASN A 82 0.41 0.93 10.78
CA ASN A 82 1.13 -0.34 10.79
C ASN A 82 1.14 -0.98 9.40
N VAL A 83 0.00 -0.98 8.69
CA VAL A 83 -0.07 -1.51 7.33
C VAL A 83 0.84 -0.73 6.37
N THR A 84 0.83 0.60 6.44
CA THR A 84 1.69 1.45 5.60
C THR A 84 3.15 1.14 5.83
N THR A 85 3.55 0.96 7.10
CA THR A 85 4.92 0.59 7.52
C THR A 85 5.33 -0.78 6.99
N VAL A 86 4.47 -1.79 7.13
CA VAL A 86 4.75 -3.15 6.64
C VAL A 86 4.84 -3.18 5.12
N ALA A 87 3.94 -2.49 4.41
CA ALA A 87 3.96 -2.40 2.95
C ALA A 87 5.23 -1.70 2.44
N LEU A 88 5.68 -0.63 3.11
CA LEU A 88 6.94 0.02 2.81
C LEU A 88 8.12 -0.93 3.00
N ALA A 89 8.20 -1.60 4.16
CA ALA A 89 9.26 -2.57 4.44
C ALA A 89 9.29 -3.70 3.39
N ALA A 90 8.13 -4.25 3.03
CA ALA A 90 8.01 -5.26 1.99
C ALA A 90 8.52 -4.76 0.62
N SER A 91 8.16 -3.52 0.25
CA SER A 91 8.65 -2.89 -0.98
C SER A 91 10.18 -2.77 -0.99
N VAL A 92 10.79 -2.30 0.11
CA VAL A 92 12.26 -2.20 0.23
C VAL A 92 12.94 -3.56 0.11
N VAL A 93 12.41 -4.59 0.79
CA VAL A 93 12.95 -5.95 0.74
C VAL A 93 12.85 -6.53 -0.68
N MET A 94 11.67 -6.45 -1.30
CA MET A 94 11.46 -6.92 -2.67
C MET A 94 12.37 -6.21 -3.67
N LEU A 95 12.58 -4.91 -3.47
CA LEU A 95 13.49 -4.17 -4.29
C LEU A 95 14.94 -4.66 -4.12
N GLY A 96 15.41 -4.89 -2.90
CA GLY A 96 16.71 -5.51 -2.66
C GLY A 96 16.84 -6.87 -3.37
N LEU A 97 15.79 -7.70 -3.31
CA LEU A 97 15.72 -8.97 -4.03
C LEU A 97 15.77 -8.77 -5.55
N SER A 98 15.11 -7.74 -6.09
CA SER A 98 15.14 -7.44 -7.53
C SER A 98 16.57 -7.20 -8.05
N LEU A 99 17.40 -6.50 -7.28
CA LEU A 99 18.80 -6.23 -7.61
C LEU A 99 19.66 -7.50 -7.54
N LEU A 100 19.39 -8.38 -6.57
CA LEU A 100 20.07 -9.67 -6.46
C LEU A 100 19.71 -10.60 -7.63
N LEU A 101 18.45 -10.59 -8.05
CA LEU A 101 17.94 -11.40 -9.15
C LEU A 101 18.39 -10.88 -10.53
N GLU A 102 18.80 -9.62 -10.66
CA GLU A 102 19.17 -8.99 -11.92
C GLU A 102 20.33 -9.71 -12.63
N LYS A 103 21.29 -10.25 -11.86
CA LYS A 103 22.43 -11.02 -12.42
C LYS A 103 22.01 -12.37 -12.99
N ARG A 104 20.90 -12.95 -12.51
CA ARG A 104 20.44 -14.30 -12.89
C ARG A 104 19.37 -14.27 -13.97
N ASN A 105 18.34 -13.43 -13.82
CA ASN A 105 17.27 -13.32 -14.79
C ASN A 105 16.68 -11.90 -14.81
N ARG A 106 16.99 -11.16 -15.89
CA ARG A 106 16.52 -9.78 -16.08
C ARG A 106 14.99 -9.66 -16.10
N VAL A 107 14.27 -10.64 -16.64
CA VAL A 107 12.80 -10.60 -16.73
C VAL A 107 12.18 -10.71 -15.34
N LEU A 108 12.67 -11.66 -14.54
CA LEU A 108 12.22 -11.83 -13.15
C LEU A 108 12.55 -10.59 -12.30
N ALA A 109 13.78 -10.09 -12.41
CA ALA A 109 14.21 -8.88 -11.71
C ALA A 109 13.35 -7.66 -12.05
N ASN A 110 13.05 -7.46 -13.34
CA ASN A 110 12.16 -6.38 -13.78
C ASN A 110 10.75 -6.52 -13.19
N GLY A 111 10.21 -7.73 -13.12
CA GLY A 111 8.87 -7.95 -12.57
C GLY A 111 8.81 -7.72 -11.07
N VAL A 112 9.82 -8.18 -10.32
CA VAL A 112 9.94 -7.90 -8.88
C VAL A 112 10.12 -6.40 -8.63
N MET A 113 10.92 -5.71 -9.44
CA MET A 113 11.10 -4.26 -9.36
C MET A 113 9.77 -3.53 -9.58
N LEU A 114 9.03 -3.91 -10.62
CA LEU A 114 7.71 -3.33 -10.90
C LEU A 114 6.72 -3.59 -9.76
N GLY A 115 6.71 -4.81 -9.19
CA GLY A 115 5.89 -5.14 -8.03
C GLY A 115 6.24 -4.33 -6.79
N SER A 116 7.53 -4.08 -6.55
CA SER A 116 7.98 -3.22 -5.45
C SER A 116 7.49 -1.78 -5.62
N LEU A 117 7.47 -1.27 -6.86
CA LEU A 117 6.97 0.07 -7.18
C LEU A 117 5.45 0.16 -6.97
N PHE A 118 4.69 -0.81 -7.45
CA PHE A 118 3.24 -0.84 -7.21
C PHE A 118 2.92 -0.97 -5.72
N THR A 119 3.68 -1.76 -4.97
CA THR A 119 3.53 -1.88 -3.50
C THR A 119 3.86 -0.57 -2.79
N LEU A 120 4.88 0.16 -3.26
CA LEU A 120 5.23 1.48 -2.74
C LEU A 120 4.12 2.49 -3.00
N ILE A 121 3.57 2.52 -4.22
CA ILE A 121 2.44 3.38 -4.57
C ILE A 121 1.22 3.06 -3.70
N TYR A 122 0.93 1.77 -3.48
CA TYR A 122 -0.14 1.33 -2.59
C TYR A 122 0.06 1.84 -1.15
N SER A 123 1.28 1.71 -0.61
CA SER A 123 1.64 2.23 0.71
C SER A 123 1.42 3.75 0.80
N ILE A 124 1.89 4.51 -0.20
CA ILE A 124 1.70 5.97 -0.25
C ILE A 124 0.21 6.34 -0.29
N PHE A 125 -0.57 5.73 -1.19
CA PHE A 125 -2.00 6.03 -1.33
C PHE A 125 -2.77 5.75 -0.03
N ARG A 126 -2.40 4.69 0.68
CA ARG A 126 -3.02 4.34 1.97
C ARG A 126 -2.59 5.29 3.09
N GLY A 127 -1.35 5.76 3.11
CA GLY A 127 -0.89 6.79 4.03
C GLY A 127 -1.71 8.09 3.88
N PHE A 128 -1.98 8.52 2.65
CA PHE A 128 -2.85 9.68 2.38
C PHE A 128 -4.26 9.50 2.97
N LEU A 129 -4.84 8.30 2.88
CA LEU A 129 -6.16 8.00 3.44
C LEU A 129 -6.19 7.97 4.97
N SER A 130 -5.06 7.73 5.64
CA SER A 130 -4.98 7.68 7.10
C SER A 130 -4.94 9.05 7.79
N GLY A 131 -4.86 10.16 7.04
CA GLY A 131 -4.77 11.52 7.60
C GLY A 131 -3.44 11.87 8.28
N ASP A 132 -2.59 10.88 8.59
CA ASP A 132 -1.25 11.07 9.15
C ASP A 132 -0.29 11.65 8.09
N THR A 133 -0.16 12.98 8.11
CA THR A 133 0.67 13.74 7.18
C THR A 133 2.17 13.47 7.39
N THR A 134 2.58 13.18 8.63
CA THR A 134 4.00 12.94 8.97
C THR A 134 4.47 11.59 8.41
N LEU A 135 3.69 10.52 8.62
CA LEU A 135 4.01 9.21 8.05
C LEU A 135 3.95 9.20 6.53
N THR A 136 2.97 9.91 5.96
CA THR A 136 2.88 10.06 4.50
C THR A 136 4.13 10.72 3.94
N PHE A 137 4.60 11.82 4.57
CA PHE A 137 5.82 12.51 4.15
C PHE A 137 7.07 11.63 4.26
N ILE A 138 7.24 10.90 5.37
CA ILE A 138 8.37 9.97 5.56
C ILE A 138 8.34 8.87 4.49
N THR A 139 7.18 8.27 4.26
CA THR A 139 6.99 7.20 3.27
C THR A 139 7.32 7.68 1.86
N VAL A 140 6.82 8.85 1.47
CA VAL A 140 7.11 9.47 0.17
C VAL A 140 8.60 9.81 0.06
N THR A 141 9.22 10.33 1.12
CA THR A 141 10.66 10.65 1.13
C THR A 141 11.52 9.40 0.94
N ILE A 142 11.23 8.32 1.66
CA ILE A 142 11.93 7.04 1.52
C ILE A 142 11.71 6.48 0.11
N GLY A 143 10.47 6.50 -0.38
CA GLY A 143 10.12 6.08 -1.73
C GLY A 143 10.89 6.85 -2.81
N LEU A 144 10.96 8.17 -2.68
CA LEU A 144 11.71 9.04 -3.58
C LEU A 144 13.21 8.76 -3.53
N ALA A 145 13.80 8.66 -2.34
CA ALA A 145 15.22 8.35 -2.16
C ALA A 145 15.58 7.00 -2.82
N ILE A 146 14.72 6.00 -2.66
CA ILE A 146 14.84 4.70 -3.29
C ILE A 146 14.79 4.81 -4.81
N VAL A 147 13.77 5.47 -5.36
CA VAL A 147 13.61 5.62 -6.83
C VAL A 147 14.82 6.34 -7.42
N LEU A 148 15.31 7.40 -6.77
CA LEU A 148 16.50 8.13 -7.21
C LEU A 148 17.76 7.27 -7.15
N PHE A 149 17.98 6.55 -6.05
CA PHE A 149 19.13 5.68 -5.87
C PHE A 149 19.17 4.54 -6.91
N LEU A 150 18.02 3.92 -7.17
CA LEU A 150 17.89 2.87 -8.19
C LEU A 150 18.08 3.41 -9.60
N GLY A 151 17.46 4.55 -9.91
CA GLY A 151 17.61 5.22 -11.18
C GLY A 151 19.08 5.51 -11.46
N TYR A 152 19.80 6.01 -10.46
CA TYR A 152 21.23 6.20 -10.53
C TYR A 152 21.99 4.89 -10.78
N ARG A 153 21.81 3.88 -9.92
CA ARG A 153 22.56 2.61 -10.02
C ARG A 153 22.31 1.84 -11.31
N ARG A 154 21.09 1.90 -11.85
CA ARG A 154 20.68 1.10 -13.01
C ARG A 154 20.95 1.79 -14.34
N PHE A 155 20.81 3.11 -14.42
CA PHE A 155 20.99 3.85 -15.68
C PHE A 155 22.39 4.45 -15.86
N PHE A 156 23.15 4.69 -14.78
CA PHE A 156 24.48 5.31 -14.86
C PHE A 156 25.66 4.32 -14.82
N GLN A 157 25.44 3.02 -15.03
CA GLN A 157 26.58 2.14 -15.32
C GLN A 157 27.12 2.46 -16.72
N PRO A 158 28.41 2.88 -16.86
CA PRO A 158 28.99 3.15 -18.16
C PRO A 158 28.88 1.88 -18.99
N ARG A 159 28.18 1.94 -20.13
CA ARG A 159 28.35 0.92 -21.15
C ARG A 159 29.82 0.97 -21.53
N ALA A 160 30.59 -0.05 -21.15
CA ALA A 160 31.94 -0.22 -21.64
C ALA A 160 31.84 -0.23 -23.16
N GLN A 161 32.23 0.88 -23.78
CA GLN A 161 32.31 1.01 -25.22
C GLN A 161 33.37 0.00 -25.64
N THR A 162 32.94 -1.07 -26.30
CA THR A 162 33.88 -1.99 -26.95
C THR A 162 34.63 -1.15 -27.97
N PRO A 163 35.97 -1.02 -27.89
CA PRO A 163 36.72 -0.30 -28.91
C PRO A 163 36.40 -0.94 -30.25
N VAL A 164 35.90 -0.14 -31.19
CA VAL A 164 35.80 -0.55 -32.58
C VAL A 164 37.24 -0.75 -33.03
N GLU A 165 37.69 -2.00 -33.10
CA GLU A 165 38.91 -2.35 -33.80
C GLU A 165 38.74 -1.95 -35.27
N ALA A 166 39.21 -0.74 -35.58
CA ALA A 166 39.51 -0.34 -36.94
C ALA A 166 40.59 -1.29 -37.47
N SER A 167 40.15 -2.33 -38.16
CA SER A 167 41.01 -3.25 -38.89
C SER A 167 40.77 -3.08 -40.38
N GLY A 168 41.78 -2.50 -41.03
CA GLY A 168 42.25 -2.80 -42.39
C GLY A 168 41.29 -2.57 -43.54
#